data_AF-A0A1M6U0S3-F1
#
_entry.id   AF-A0A1M6U0S3-F1
#
_cell.length_a   1.000
_cell.length_b   1.000
_cell.length_c   1.000
_cell.angle_alpha   90.00
_cell.angle_beta   90.00
_cell.angle_gamma   90.00
#
_symmetry.space_group_name_H-M   'P 1'
#
loop_
_entity.id
_entity.type
_entity.pdbx_description
1 polymer ?
#
loop_
_entity_poly.entity_id
_entity_poly.type
_entity_poly.pdbx_seq_one_letter_code
_entity_poly.pdbx_strand_id
1 'polypeptide(L)'
;MNQFPCIGQSLFHVRTQKPCRALGGCPSSRLVTIRFNNGSVASVQQEEVVPNETSVCPCCGRSRRPDQDGVCKLCKTVKCPGCCSCNC
;
A
#
# COMPACT_ATOMS: atom_id res chain seq x y z
N MET A 1 -9.47 -1.38 13.56
CA MET A 1 -8.29 -0.80 14.22
C MET A 1 -7.46 -0.10 13.17
N ASN A 2 -7.09 1.16 13.36
CA ASN A 2 -6.25 1.90 12.41
C ASN A 2 -4.85 1.25 12.42
N GLN A 3 -4.62 0.30 11.50
CA GLN A 3 -3.30 -0.28 11.28
C GLN A 3 -2.42 0.79 10.67
N PHE A 4 -1.83 1.58 11.55
CA PHE A 4 -0.66 2.37 11.21
C PHE A 4 0.43 1.39 10.75
N PRO A 5 1.08 1.60 9.59
CA PRO A 5 2.07 0.66 9.13
C PRO A 5 3.23 0.57 10.12
N CYS A 6 3.68 -0.65 10.39
CA CYS A 6 4.81 -0.90 11.28
C CYS A 6 6.07 -0.27 10.70
N ILE A 7 6.96 0.23 11.58
CA ILE A 7 8.28 0.70 11.15
C ILE A 7 9.00 -0.45 10.42
N GLY A 8 9.57 -0.13 9.26
CA GLY A 8 10.24 -1.08 8.37
C GLY A 8 9.31 -1.85 7.42
N GLN A 9 7.99 -1.74 7.57
CA GLN A 9 7.02 -2.41 6.69
C GLN A 9 7.19 -1.95 5.23
N SER A 10 7.13 -2.90 4.31
CA SER A 10 7.18 -2.65 2.87
C SER A 10 5.83 -2.10 2.40
N LEU A 11 5.85 -0.99 1.68
CA LEU A 11 4.68 -0.24 1.25
C LEU A 11 4.78 0.16 -0.23
N PHE A 12 3.65 0.55 -0.81
CA PHE A 12 3.57 1.26 -2.09
C PHE A 12 2.90 2.61 -1.91
N HIS A 13 3.53 3.67 -2.40
CA HIS A 13 2.88 4.97 -2.49
C HIS A 13 2.03 5.04 -3.76
N VAL A 14 0.70 5.09 -3.61
CA VAL A 14 -0.27 4.92 -4.70
C VAL A 14 -0.07 5.94 -5.82
N ARG A 15 0.26 7.19 -5.51
CA ARG A 15 0.45 8.23 -6.54
C ARG A 15 1.64 7.93 -7.45
N THR A 16 2.76 7.54 -6.85
CA THR A 16 4.01 7.31 -7.59
C THR A 16 4.16 5.86 -8.05
N GLN A 17 3.35 4.93 -7.50
CA GLN A 17 3.48 3.48 -7.67
C GLN A 17 4.91 2.98 -7.36
N LYS A 18 5.65 3.73 -6.54
CA LYS A 18 7.02 3.37 -6.17
C LYS A 18 7.00 2.56 -4.89
N PRO A 19 7.77 1.45 -4.82
CA PRO A 19 7.99 0.74 -3.58
C PRO A 19 8.74 1.63 -2.59
N CYS A 20 8.36 1.52 -1.32
CA CYS A 20 8.95 2.26 -0.22
C CYS A 20 8.88 1.45 1.08
N ARG A 21 9.52 1.95 2.14
CA ARG A 21 9.44 1.39 3.48
C ARG A 21 8.97 2.44 4.47
N ALA A 22 8.11 2.04 5.40
CA ALA A 22 7.74 2.89 6.52
C ALA A 22 8.96 3.14 7.42
N LEU A 23 9.22 4.41 7.76
CA LEU A 23 10.15 4.80 8.83
C LEU A 23 9.42 5.06 10.14
N GLY A 24 8.09 5.21 10.08
CA GLY A 24 7.21 5.46 11.21
C GLY A 24 6.16 6.49 10.86
N GLY A 25 5.51 7.02 11.89
CA GLY A 25 4.68 8.21 11.77
C GLY A 25 3.66 8.29 12.87
N CYS A 26 2.67 9.16 12.69
CA CYS A 26 1.89 9.69 13.78
C CYS A 26 0.40 9.35 13.58
N PRO A 27 -0.18 8.44 14.38
CA PRO A 27 -1.55 7.98 14.22
C PRO A 27 -2.60 9.10 14.27
N SER A 28 -2.37 10.14 15.08
CA SER A 28 -3.30 11.27 15.20
C SER A 28 -3.31 12.15 13.94
N SER A 29 -2.17 12.28 13.26
CA SER A 29 -2.03 13.08 12.04
C SER A 29 -2.39 12.34 10.75
N ARG A 30 -2.56 11.00 10.80
CA ARG A 30 -2.68 10.12 9.62
C ARG A 30 -1.54 10.26 8.61
N LEU A 31 -0.35 10.70 9.05
CA LEU A 31 0.84 10.79 8.21
C LEU A 31 1.80 9.63 8.49
N VAL A 32 2.36 9.09 7.40
CA VAL A 32 3.39 8.05 7.42
C VAL A 32 4.64 8.61 6.77
N THR A 33 5.75 8.54 7.49
CA THR A 33 7.08 8.83 6.94
C THR A 33 7.57 7.58 6.21
N ILE A 34 7.89 7.72 4.93
CA ILE A 34 8.36 6.63 4.07
C ILE A 34 9.73 6.94 3.46
N ARG A 35 10.52 5.89 3.20
CA ARG A 35 11.76 5.96 2.43
C ARG A 35 11.63 5.18 1.13
N PHE A 36 11.92 5.83 0.00
CA PHE A 36 11.96 5.20 -1.32
C PHE A 36 13.33 4.54 -1.57
N ASN A 37 13.37 3.61 -2.53
CA ASN A 37 14.60 2.88 -2.89
C ASN A 37 15.74 3.78 -3.38
N ASN A 38 15.43 4.97 -3.91
CA ASN A 38 16.44 5.95 -4.32
C ASN A 38 17.02 6.77 -3.14
N GLY A 39 16.68 6.42 -1.89
CA GLY A 39 17.12 7.11 -0.69
C GLY A 39 16.27 8.32 -0.28
N SER A 40 15.34 8.79 -1.13
CA SER A 40 14.46 9.92 -0.77
C SER A 40 13.49 9.55 0.34
N VAL A 41 13.17 10.54 1.18
CA VAL A 41 12.23 10.40 2.30
C VAL A 41 11.09 11.38 2.11
N ALA A 42 9.86 10.95 2.39
CA ALA A 42 8.67 11.78 2.33
C ALA A 42 7.70 11.44 3.45
N SER A 43 6.96 12.44 3.92
CA SER A 43 5.77 12.25 4.76
C SER A 43 4.53 12.27 3.87
N VAL A 44 3.80 11.16 3.82
CA VAL A 44 2.63 10.98 2.97
C VAL A 44 1.39 10.66 3.80
N GLN A 45 0.21 10.90 3.25
CA GLN A 45 -1.04 10.51 3.90
C GLN A 45 -1.12 8.98 3.99
N GLN A 46 -1.56 8.46 5.13
CA GLN A 46 -1.68 7.02 5.39
C GLN A 46 -2.60 6.34 4.37
N GLU A 47 -3.64 7.02 3.92
CA GLU A 47 -4.54 6.50 2.88
C GLU A 47 -3.89 6.41 1.50
N GLU A 48 -2.73 7.04 1.28
CA GLU A 48 -1.99 6.99 0.02
C GLU A 48 -0.92 5.90 0.00
N VAL A 49 -0.80 5.14 1.08
CA VAL A 49 0.08 3.99 1.15
C VAL A 49 -0.71 2.69 1.20
N VAL A 50 -0.22 1.70 0.48
CA VAL A 50 -0.77 0.35 0.51
C VAL A 50 0.30 -0.60 1.04
N PRO A 51 0.01 -1.38 2.10
CA PRO A 51 0.88 -2.47 2.56
C PRO A 51 1.25 -3.41 1.43
N ASN A 52 2.55 -3.65 1.22
CA ASN A 52 3.00 -4.66 0.27
C ASN A 52 2.89 -6.07 0.86
N GLU A 53 1.65 -6.48 1.12
CA GLU A 53 1.31 -7.77 1.72
C GLU A 53 0.39 -8.56 0.78
N THR A 54 0.54 -9.89 0.83
CA THR A 54 -0.36 -10.77 0.10
C THR A 54 -1.71 -10.78 0.81
N SER A 55 -2.77 -10.45 0.07
CA SER A 55 -4.15 -10.56 0.53
C SER A 55 -4.93 -11.51 -0.36
N VAL A 56 -6.11 -11.95 0.07
CA VAL A 56 -7.00 -12.80 -0.72
C VAL A 56 -8.14 -11.95 -1.26
N CYS A 57 -8.45 -12.10 -2.55
CA CYS A 57 -9.60 -11.47 -3.17
C CYS A 57 -10.90 -12.08 -2.60
N PRO A 58 -11.82 -11.28 -2.03
CA PRO A 58 -13.04 -11.81 -1.42
C PRO A 58 -14.03 -12.37 -2.45
N CYS A 59 -13.99 -11.93 -3.71
CA CYS A 59 -14.92 -12.40 -4.74
C CYS A 59 -14.52 -13.72 -5.40
N CYS A 60 -13.22 -13.93 -5.65
CA CYS A 60 -12.75 -15.09 -6.42
C CYS A 60 -11.73 -15.97 -5.67
N GLY A 61 -11.40 -15.63 -4.43
CA GLY A 61 -10.49 -16.41 -3.58
C GLY A 61 -9.02 -16.43 -4.01
N ARG A 62 -8.65 -15.72 -5.08
CA ARG A 62 -7.25 -15.66 -5.55
C ARG A 62 -6.41 -14.72 -4.68
N SER A 63 -5.17 -15.11 -4.44
CA SER A 63 -4.17 -14.23 -3.84
C SER A 63 -3.90 -13.01 -4.73
N ARG A 64 -3.68 -11.86 -4.11
CA ARG A 64 -3.30 -10.59 -4.75
C ARG A 64 -2.21 -9.91 -3.94
N ARG A 65 -1.22 -9.31 -4.60
CA ARG A 65 -0.07 -8.64 -3.98
C ARG A 65 0.30 -7.36 -4.74
N PRO A 66 0.48 -6.20 -4.07
CA PRO A 66 0.73 -4.92 -4.73
C PRO A 66 1.91 -4.87 -5.69
N ASP A 67 3.04 -5.49 -5.34
CA ASP A 67 4.24 -5.52 -6.17
C ASP A 67 4.09 -6.34 -7.45
N GLN A 68 3.20 -7.34 -7.46
CA GLN A 68 2.95 -8.22 -8.59
C GLN A 68 1.76 -7.75 -9.43
N ASP A 69 0.63 -7.48 -8.80
CA ASP A 69 -0.65 -7.20 -9.48
C ASP A 69 -0.89 -5.69 -9.68
N GLY A 70 -0.15 -4.86 -8.95
CA GLY A 70 -0.28 -3.41 -8.96
C GLY A 70 -1.43 -2.90 -8.10
N VAL A 71 -1.41 -1.58 -7.88
CA VAL A 71 -2.40 -0.88 -7.06
C VAL A 71 -3.24 0.04 -7.94
N CYS A 72 -4.56 0.01 -7.75
CA CYS A 72 -5.47 0.94 -8.41
C CYS A 72 -5.31 2.35 -7.84
N LYS A 73 -5.07 3.36 -8.70
CA LYS A 73 -4.92 4.76 -8.28
C LYS A 73 -6.22 5.39 -7.77
N LEU A 74 -7.37 4.89 -8.22
CA LEU A 74 -8.68 5.46 -7.89
C LEU A 74 -9.18 4.97 -6.52
N CYS A 75 -9.26 3.66 -6.34
CA CYS A 75 -9.76 3.07 -5.08
C CYS A 75 -8.65 2.69 -4.10
N LYS A 76 -7.37 2.85 -4.47
CA LYS A 76 -6.20 2.61 -3.60
C LYS A 76 -6.09 1.17 -3.09
N THR A 77 -6.65 0.22 -3.83
CA THR A 77 -6.65 -1.21 -3.50
C THR A 77 -5.81 -2.02 -4.50
N VAL A 78 -5.39 -3.21 -4.09
CA VAL A 78 -4.65 -4.16 -4.94
C VAL A 78 -5.56 -4.72 -6.02
N LYS A 79 -5.11 -4.66 -7.28
CA LYS A 79 -5.86 -5.26 -8.38
C LYS A 79 -5.92 -6.77 -8.20
N CYS A 80 -7.07 -7.38 -8.41
CA CYS A 80 -7.17 -8.83 -8.40
C CYS A 80 -6.83 -9.40 -9.78
N PRO A 81 -5.89 -10.37 -9.89
CA PRO A 81 -5.56 -11.02 -11.16
C PRO A 81 -6.64 -12.02 -11.62
N GLY A 82 -7.62 -12.34 -10.78
CA GLY A 82 -8.75 -13.22 -11.12
C GLY A 82 -9.98 -12.47 -11.61
N CYS A 83 -10.56 -11.62 -10.74
CA CYS A 83 -11.77 -10.84 -11.08
C CYS A 83 -11.49 -9.63 -11.98
N CYS A 84 -10.22 -9.25 -12.19
CA CYS A 84 -9.80 -7.99 -12.84
C CYS A 84 -10.40 -6.72 -12.21
N SER A 85 -11.02 -6.85 -11.04
CA SER A 85 -11.60 -5.75 -10.28
C SER A 85 -10.70 -5.40 -9.10
N CYS A 86 -10.69 -4.11 -8.77
CA CYS A 86 -9.95 -3.55 -7.66
C CYS A 86 -10.82 -3.36 -6.41
N ASN A 87 -12.15 -3.30 -6.52
CA ASN A 87 -13.09 -3.31 -5.39
C ASN A 87 -13.92 -4.61 -5.38
N CYS A 88 -13.19 -5.72 -5.41
CA CYS A 88 -13.58 -6.96 -4.78
C CYS A 88 -13.21 -6.75 -3.28
#